data_AF-A0A124G4B4-F1
#
_entry.id   AF-A0A124G4B4-F1
#
_cell.length_a   1.000
_cell.length_b   1.000
_cell.length_c   1.000
_cell.angle_alpha   90.00
_cell.angle_beta   90.00
_cell.angle_gamma   90.00
#
_symmetry.space_group_name_H-M   'P 1'
#
loop_
_entity.id
_entity.type
_entity.pdbx_description
1 polymer ?
#
loop_
_entity_poly.entity_id
_entity_poly.type
_entity_poly.pdbx_seq_one_letter_code
_entity_poly.pdbx_strand_id
1 'polypeptide(L)'
;EAVILSVDLQNDGVVGECGVTPLIVDDNFVPHVAEGTSGENIRDFLAEISREVTEGQITEARWFEEIAPVYMKMNFESYRYRIRHNGPLPLLEMSVWFFTPFCLKCFAGLIRRSLRPGSAPQRRTPGSGAGN
;
A
#
# COMPACT_ATOMS: atom_id res chain seq x y z
N GLU A 1 1.17 -4.24 17.76
CA GLU A 1 2.58 -4.06 17.34
C GLU A 1 2.70 -2.74 16.60
N ALA A 2 3.74 -1.96 16.90
CA ALA A 2 3.98 -0.66 16.28
C ALA A 2 5.45 -0.56 15.88
N VAL A 3 5.74 0.27 14.87
CA VAL A 3 7.11 0.49 14.37
C VAL A 3 7.27 1.94 13.95
N ILE A 4 8.49 2.47 14.11
CA ILE A 4 8.94 3.66 13.39
C ILE A 4 9.79 3.20 12.21
N LEU A 5 9.39 3.61 11.02
CA LEU A 5 10.14 3.43 9.78
C LEU A 5 10.88 4.73 9.46
N SER A 6 12.18 4.62 9.23
CA SER A 6 13.04 5.73 8.80
C SER A 6 13.65 5.40 7.45
N VAL A 7 13.38 6.25 6.46
CA VAL A 7 13.89 6.10 5.10
C VAL A 7 14.36 7.44 4.58
N ASP A 8 15.44 7.42 3.81
CA ASP A 8 15.87 8.58 3.04
C ASP A 8 15.22 8.50 1.66
N LEU A 9 14.58 9.59 1.22
CA LEU A 9 13.88 9.64 -0.06
C LEU A 9 14.57 10.64 -1.01
N GLN A 10 14.83 10.18 -2.23
CA GLN A 10 15.23 11.00 -3.37
C GLN A 10 14.20 10.88 -4.51
N ASN A 11 14.47 11.57 -5.63
CA ASN A 11 13.56 11.64 -6.77
C ASN A 11 13.21 10.27 -7.38
N ASP A 12 14.12 9.31 -7.23
CA ASP A 12 14.05 7.93 -7.73
C ASP A 12 13.61 6.91 -6.66
N GLY A 13 13.32 7.36 -5.43
CA GLY A 13 12.73 6.54 -4.38
C GLY A 13 13.56 6.51 -3.10
N VAL A 14 13.45 5.41 -2.35
CA VAL A 14 14.21 5.20 -1.11
C VAL A 14 15.67 4.96 -1.46
N VAL A 15 16.56 5.71 -0.82
CA VAL A 15 18.01 5.59 -0.94
C VAL A 15 18.62 5.20 0.41
N GLY A 16 19.78 4.55 0.39
CA GLY A 16 20.48 4.18 1.62
C GLY A 16 19.79 3.07 2.41
N GLU A 17 20.00 3.06 3.72
CA GLU A 17 19.47 2.05 4.62
C GLU A 17 18.06 2.40 5.12
N CYS A 18 17.22 1.38 5.23
CA CYS A 18 15.91 1.50 5.85
C CYS A 18 16.03 1.19 7.36
N GLY A 19 15.83 2.21 8.19
CA GLY A 19 15.83 2.08 9.64
C GLY A 19 14.46 1.61 10.16
N VAL A 20 14.47 0.59 11.03
CA VAL A 20 13.26 0.10 11.71
C VAL A 20 13.50 0.11 13.22
N THR A 21 12.68 0.89 13.94
CA THR A 21 12.65 0.90 15.40
C THR A 21 11.33 0.28 15.88
N PRO A 22 11.34 -0.96 16.40
CA PRO A 22 10.17 -1.60 16.97
C PRO A 22 9.65 -0.87 18.22
N LEU A 23 8.33 -0.81 18.37
CA LEU A 23 7.66 -0.14 19.47
C LEU A 23 6.59 -1.03 20.12
N ILE A 24 6.44 -0.88 21.43
CA ILE A 24 5.29 -1.35 22.21
C ILE A 24 4.54 -0.12 22.70
N VAL A 25 3.22 -0.13 22.55
CA VAL A 25 2.33 0.91 23.10
C VAL A 25 1.76 0.34 24.40
N ASP A 26 1.98 1.03 25.51
CA ASP A 26 1.47 0.63 26.82
C ASP A 26 -0.01 0.99 27.02
N ASP A 27 -0.56 0.62 28.17
CA ASP A 27 -1.98 0.89 28.53
C ASP A 27 -2.30 2.39 28.65
N ASN A 28 -1.28 3.25 28.74
CA ASN A 28 -1.42 4.71 28.77
C ASN A 28 -1.26 5.33 27.37
N PHE A 29 -1.22 4.52 26.31
CA PHE A 29 -1.02 4.93 24.93
C PHE A 29 0.33 5.62 24.68
N VAL A 30 1.36 5.31 25.47
CA VAL A 30 2.72 5.84 25.31
C VAL A 30 3.59 4.82 24.56
N PRO A 31 4.28 5.22 23.48
CA PRO A 31 5.17 4.33 22.75
C PRO A 31 6.53 4.19 23.44
N HIS A 32 7.00 2.96 23.59
CA HIS A 32 8.32 2.61 24.10
C HIS A 32 9.06 1.74 23.10
N VAL A 33 10.38 1.86 23.03
CA VAL A 33 11.21 0.99 22.18
C VAL A 33 11.07 -0.46 22.68
N ALA A 34 10.73 -1.36 21.76
CA ALA A 34 10.62 -2.78 22.08
C ALA A 34 12.03 -3.40 22.09
N GLU A 35 12.45 -3.88 23.26
CA GLU A 35 13.73 -4.54 23.47
C GLU A 35 13.58 -6.08 23.57
N GLY A 36 14.69 -6.79 23.44
CA GLY A 36 14.76 -8.25 23.53
C GLY A 36 13.82 -8.97 22.55
N THR A 37 13.19 -10.04 23.02
CA THR A 37 12.34 -10.93 22.22
C THR A 37 11.15 -10.21 21.59
N SER A 38 10.57 -9.22 22.26
CA SER A 38 9.43 -8.47 21.70
C SER A 38 9.86 -7.61 20.51
N GLY A 39 11.05 -7.00 20.58
CA GLY A 39 11.63 -6.26 19.46
C GLY A 39 12.03 -7.16 18.29
N GLU A 40 12.51 -8.37 18.56
CA GLU A 40 12.83 -9.39 17.55
C GLU A 40 11.56 -9.86 16.83
N ASN A 41 10.50 -10.22 17.57
CA ASN A 41 9.23 -10.66 17.00
C ASN A 41 8.63 -9.64 16.01
N ILE A 42 8.68 -8.34 16.35
CA ILE A 42 8.19 -7.28 15.47
C ILE A 42 9.03 -7.18 14.20
N ARG A 43 10.36 -7.34 14.30
CA ARG A 43 11.26 -7.35 13.13
C ARG A 43 11.03 -8.58 12.25
N ASP A 44 10.85 -9.75 12.85
CA ASP A 44 10.56 -10.98 12.13
C ASP A 44 9.21 -10.90 11.41
N PHE A 45 8.18 -10.36 12.08
CA PHE A 45 6.90 -10.07 11.45
C PHE A 45 7.05 -9.12 10.26
N LEU A 46 7.79 -8.02 10.42
CA LEU A 46 8.07 -7.09 9.32
C LEU A 46 8.81 -7.75 8.15
N ALA A 47 9.80 -8.59 8.45
CA ALA A 47 10.55 -9.34 7.43
C ALA A 47 9.63 -10.32 6.69
N GLU A 48 8.74 -11.00 7.41
CA GLU A 48 7.77 -11.92 6.82
C GLU A 48 6.81 -11.21 5.86
N ILE A 49 6.19 -10.10 6.28
CA ILE A 49 5.23 -9.37 5.43
C ILE A 49 5.91 -8.66 4.26
N SER A 50 7.19 -8.28 4.43
CA SER A 50 7.97 -7.61 3.39
C SER A 50 8.62 -8.59 2.41
N ARG A 51 8.58 -9.89 2.69
CA ARG A 51 9.27 -10.93 1.91
C ARG A 51 8.93 -10.88 0.42
N GLU A 52 7.66 -10.70 0.07
CA GLU A 52 7.28 -10.63 -1.35
C GLU A 52 7.88 -9.41 -2.07
N VAL A 53 8.15 -8.32 -1.34
CA VAL A 53 8.81 -7.14 -1.89
C VAL A 53 10.32 -7.39 -1.99
N THR A 54 10.95 -7.88 -0.92
CA THR A 54 12.41 -8.08 -0.86
C THR A 54 12.91 -9.18 -1.77
N GLU A 55 12.11 -10.23 -1.99
CA GLU A 55 12.40 -11.32 -2.93
C GLU A 55 12.02 -10.98 -4.39
N GLY A 56 11.59 -9.74 -4.67
CA GLY A 56 11.24 -9.29 -6.02
C GLY A 56 9.96 -9.92 -6.58
N GLN A 57 9.14 -10.55 -5.75
CA GLN A 57 7.86 -11.15 -6.16
C GLN A 57 6.80 -10.08 -6.46
N ILE A 58 6.89 -8.91 -5.83
CA ILE A 58 6.11 -7.71 -6.17
C ILE A 58 6.94 -6.84 -7.12
N THR A 59 6.79 -7.11 -8.42
CA THR A 59 7.30 -6.23 -9.47
C THR A 59 6.45 -4.96 -9.58
N GLU A 60 6.99 -3.87 -10.16
CA GLU A 60 6.20 -2.67 -10.46
C GLU A 60 4.93 -3.03 -11.25
N ALA A 61 5.09 -3.92 -12.24
CA ALA A 61 4.00 -4.51 -12.98
C ALA A 61 2.91 -5.09 -12.06
N ARG A 62 3.25 -5.98 -11.14
CA ARG A 62 2.31 -6.63 -10.22
C ARG A 62 1.72 -5.64 -9.21
N TRP A 63 2.51 -4.66 -8.76
CA TRP A 63 2.04 -3.60 -7.87
C TRP A 63 0.85 -2.85 -8.47
N PHE A 64 0.95 -2.42 -9.73
CA PHE A 64 -0.15 -1.75 -10.41
C PHE A 64 -1.38 -2.64 -10.62
N GLU A 65 -1.23 -3.96 -10.75
CA GLU A 65 -2.38 -4.88 -10.80
C GLU A 65 -3.15 -4.91 -9.47
N GLU A 66 -2.44 -4.80 -8.34
CA GLU A 66 -3.03 -4.81 -7.02
C GLU A 66 -3.67 -3.48 -6.63
N ILE A 67 -3.01 -2.35 -6.88
CA ILE A 67 -3.49 -1.03 -6.44
C ILE A 67 -4.58 -0.45 -7.33
N ALA A 68 -4.57 -0.75 -8.64
CA ALA A 68 -5.38 -0.03 -9.60
C ALA A 68 -6.89 -0.11 -9.35
N PRO A 69 -7.50 -1.26 -8.97
CA PRO A 69 -8.95 -1.31 -8.73
C PRO A 69 -9.42 -0.36 -7.64
N VAL A 70 -8.69 -0.30 -6.53
CA VAL A 70 -9.04 0.56 -5.38
C VAL A 70 -8.75 2.01 -5.72
N TYR A 71 -7.57 2.31 -6.27
CA TYR A 71 -7.18 3.67 -6.65
C TYR A 71 -8.15 4.27 -7.66
N MET A 72 -8.44 3.55 -8.76
CA MET A 72 -9.30 4.06 -9.82
C MET A 72 -10.71 4.29 -9.28
N LYS A 73 -11.29 3.30 -8.57
CA LYS A 73 -12.64 3.42 -8.01
C LYS A 73 -12.79 4.64 -7.10
N MET A 74 -11.89 4.82 -6.14
CA MET A 74 -12.00 5.93 -5.18
C MET A 74 -11.82 7.30 -5.87
N ASN A 75 -10.91 7.42 -6.84
CA ASN A 75 -10.75 8.66 -7.59
C ASN A 75 -11.97 8.97 -8.47
N PHE A 76 -12.53 7.96 -9.13
CA PHE A 76 -13.78 8.13 -9.89
C PHE A 76 -14.94 8.58 -9.01
N GLU A 77 -15.09 7.99 -7.82
CA GLU A 77 -16.12 8.39 -6.86
C GLU A 77 -15.91 9.84 -6.40
N SER A 78 -14.66 10.26 -6.15
CA SER A 78 -14.29 11.63 -5.83
C SER A 78 -14.62 12.62 -6.96
N TYR A 79 -14.30 12.30 -8.21
CA TYR A 79 -14.68 13.14 -9.37
C TYR A 79 -16.19 13.21 -9.55
N ARG A 80 -16.90 12.07 -9.46
CA ARG A 80 -18.37 12.03 -9.52
C ARG A 80 -19.00 12.91 -8.46
N TYR A 81 -18.47 12.91 -7.23
CA TYR A 81 -18.91 13.80 -6.17
C TYR A 81 -18.68 15.26 -6.55
N ARG A 82 -17.47 15.64 -6.94
CA ARG A 82 -17.15 17.03 -7.33
C ARG A 82 -17.99 17.54 -8.48
N ILE A 83 -18.23 16.73 -9.51
CA ILE A 83 -19.03 17.12 -10.67
C ILE A 83 -20.48 17.42 -10.26
N ARG A 84 -21.03 16.63 -9.34
CA ARG A 84 -22.39 16.83 -8.82
C ARG A 84 -22.56 18.09 -8.00
N HIS A 85 -21.51 18.51 -7.28
CA HIS A 85 -21.61 19.62 -6.33
C HIS A 85 -21.04 20.94 -6.85
N ASN A 86 -20.01 20.88 -7.71
CA ASN A 86 -19.25 22.05 -8.17
C ASN A 86 -19.45 22.33 -9.68
N GLY A 87 -20.37 21.61 -10.34
CA GLY A 87 -20.62 21.73 -11.77
C GLY A 87 -19.58 21.00 -12.63
N PRO A 88 -19.51 21.28 -13.94
CA PRO A 88 -18.77 20.44 -14.89
C PRO A 88 -17.26 20.67 -14.91
N LEU A 89 -16.73 21.73 -14.30
CA LEU A 89 -15.29 22.04 -14.33
C LEU A 89 -14.36 20.88 -13.93
N PRO A 90 -14.67 20.07 -12.89
CA PRO A 90 -13.85 18.91 -12.51
C PRO A 90 -13.75 17.83 -13.60
N LEU A 91 -14.57 17.85 -14.66
CA LEU A 91 -14.39 16.98 -15.82
C LEU A 91 -13.07 17.24 -16.53
N LEU A 92 -12.63 18.51 -16.63
CA LEU A 92 -11.35 18.85 -17.25
C LEU A 92 -10.17 18.33 -16.43
N GLU A 93 -10.25 18.51 -15.11
CA GLU A 93 -9.27 17.93 -14.17
C GLU A 93 -9.24 16.40 -14.29
N MET A 94 -10.40 15.76 -14.40
CA MET A 94 -10.52 14.30 -14.57
C MET A 94 -9.87 13.85 -15.88
N SER A 95 -10.10 14.59 -16.98
CA SER A 95 -9.45 14.32 -18.26
C SER A 95 -7.93 14.39 -18.14
N VAL A 96 -7.37 15.45 -17.56
CA VAL A 96 -5.91 15.55 -17.35
C VAL A 96 -5.40 14.41 -16.47
N TRP A 97 -6.11 14.09 -15.39
CA TRP A 97 -5.77 12.99 -14.48
C TRP A 97 -5.65 11.64 -15.21
N PHE A 98 -6.57 11.31 -16.14
CA PHE A 98 -6.50 10.07 -16.91
C PHE A 98 -5.23 9.90 -17.73
N PHE A 99 -4.66 11.01 -18.22
CA PHE A 99 -3.45 10.98 -19.05
C PHE A 99 -2.16 11.09 -18.24
N THR A 100 -2.23 11.11 -16.91
CA THR A 100 -1.03 11.05 -16.08
C THR A 100 -0.32 9.70 -16.22
N PRO A 101 1.02 9.65 -16.17
CA PRO A 101 1.77 8.39 -16.27
C PRO A 101 1.31 7.34 -15.26
N PHE A 102 0.96 7.78 -14.04
CA PHE A 102 0.46 6.91 -12.99
C PHE A 102 -0.88 6.25 -13.36
N CYS A 103 -1.84 7.01 -13.89
CA CYS A 103 -3.14 6.47 -14.29
C CYS A 103 -3.03 5.52 -15.48
N LEU A 104 -2.16 5.83 -16.44
CA LEU A 104 -1.86 4.94 -17.56
C LEU A 104 -1.31 3.59 -17.07
N LYS A 105 -0.40 3.59 -16.09
CA LYS A 105 0.08 2.36 -15.45
C LYS A 105 -1.03 1.62 -14.68
N CYS A 106 -1.94 2.33 -14.02
CA CYS A 106 -3.11 1.73 -13.37
C CYS A 106 -4.04 1.05 -14.39
N PHE A 107 -4.31 1.67 -15.54
CA PHE A 107 -5.10 1.05 -16.61
C PHE A 107 -4.42 -0.20 -17.16
N ALA A 108 -3.11 -0.14 -17.41
CA ALA A 108 -2.34 -1.31 -17.81
C ALA A 108 -2.38 -2.42 -16.75
N GLY A 109 -2.37 -2.06 -15.46
CA GLY A 109 -2.56 -2.98 -14.33
C GLY A 109 -3.94 -3.65 -14.34
N LEU A 110 -5.02 -2.89 -14.53
CA LEU A 110 -6.38 -3.43 -14.62
C LEU A 110 -6.52 -4.42 -15.79
N ILE A 111 -5.97 -4.06 -16.95
CA ILE A 111 -6.01 -4.92 -18.14
C ILE A 111 -5.26 -6.22 -17.86
N ARG A 112 -4.01 -6.16 -17.38
CA ARG A 112 -3.21 -7.36 -17.08
C ARG A 112 -3.88 -8.26 -16.04
N ARG A 113 -4.43 -7.66 -14.98
CA ARG A 113 -5.20 -8.38 -13.97
C ARG A 113 -6.42 -9.09 -14.56
N SER A 114 -7.15 -8.44 -15.47
CA SER A 114 -8.34 -9.02 -16.11
C SER A 114 -8.01 -10.18 -17.06
N LEU A 115 -6.80 -10.20 -17.62
CA LEU A 115 -6.30 -11.23 -18.52
C LEU A 115 -5.63 -12.40 -17.79
N ARG A 116 -5.34 -12.25 -16.50
CA ARG A 116 -4.68 -13.29 -15.70
C ARG A 116 -5.67 -14.43 -15.41
N PRO A 117 -5.39 -15.68 -15.83
CA PRO A 117 -6.21 -16.82 -15.48
C PRO A 117 -6.18 -17.01 -13.95
N GLY A 118 -7.35 -16.95 -13.31
CA GLY A 118 -7.60 -17.38 -11.94
C GLY A 118 -6.51 -17.10 -10.89
N SER A 119 -6.56 -15.95 -10.23
CA SER A 119 -6.07 -15.80 -8.86
C SER A 119 -6.55 -14.47 -8.32
N ALA A 120 -7.78 -14.43 -7.81
CA ALA A 120 -8.08 -13.47 -6.76
C ALA A 120 -7.19 -13.87 -5.58
N PRO A 121 -6.25 -13.04 -5.11
CA PRO A 121 -5.60 -13.30 -3.84
C PRO A 121 -6.72 -13.23 -2.81
N GLN A 122 -7.04 -14.36 -2.19
CA GLN A 122 -7.83 -14.37 -0.97
C GLN A 122 -7.02 -13.54 0.03
N ARG A 123 -7.46 -12.30 0.28
CA ARG A 123 -6.92 -11.47 1.37
C ARG A 123 -6.85 -12.37 2.59
N ARG A 124 -5.65 -12.75 3.03
CA ARG A 124 -5.50 -13.33 4.37
C ARG A 124 -5.86 -12.21 5.33
N THR A 125 -7.05 -12.32 5.93
CA THR A 125 -7.43 -11.50 7.07
C THR A 125 -6.49 -11.89 8.21
N PRO A 126 -5.63 -10.99 8.71
CA PRO A 126 -4.89 -11.27 9.94
C PRO A 126 -5.93 -11.27 11.08
N GLY A 127 -6.06 -12.37 11.82
CA GLY A 127 -6.88 -12.36 13.05
C GLY A 127 -7.79 -13.56 13.34
N SER A 128 -7.61 -14.72 12.72
CA SER A 128 -8.28 -15.96 13.18
C SER A 128 -7.26 -16.89 13.83
N GLY A 129 -6.76 -16.50 15.00
CA GLY A 129 -5.73 -17.26 15.72
C GLY A 129 -5.48 -16.79 17.15
N ALA A 130 -6.54 -16.42 17.88
CA ALA A 130 -6.50 -16.30 19.33
C ALA A 130 -7.86 -16.76 19.86
N GLY A 131 -7.95 -18.02 20.28
CA GLY A 131 -9.21 -18.62 20.72
C GLY A 131 -9.10 -20.09 21.08
N ASN A 132 -8.18 -20.41 22.02
CA ASN A 132 -8.34 -21.32 23.18
C ASN A 132 -6.96 -21.76 23.68
#